data_AF-A0A5E6NRK7-F1
#
_entry.id   AF-A0A5E6NRK7-F1
#
_cell.length_a   1.000
_cell.length_b   1.000
_cell.length_c   1.000
_cell.angle_alpha   90.00
_cell.angle_beta   90.00
_cell.angle_gamma   90.00
#
_symmetry.space_group_name_H-M   'P 1'
#
loop_
_entity.id
_entity.type
_entity.pdbx_description
1 polymer ?
#
loop_
_entity_poly.entity_id
_entity_poly.type
_entity_poly.pdbx_seq_one_letter_code
_entity_poly.pdbx_strand_id
1 'polypeptide(L)'
;MVFIIYSLLIGFGLGEILQLYPSLIFILQLLGSLYIVYLAYKFIRSDKKETDSNNQTFTFKDGVILQMLNPKGWTMLFLMFSTLLDGSFNYNAQIVALVIMLAILNISTHFIWVTAGNHISRWTDNKRIEKMLNYFFSGSLLIVAIWLLLQLELLYGFYYN
;
A
#
# COMPACT_ATOMS: atom_id res chain seq x y z
N MET A 1 2.48 7.05 9.00
CA MET A 1 2.76 8.43 8.56
C MET A 1 1.99 8.79 7.29
N VAL A 2 2.22 8.11 6.16
CA VAL A 2 1.54 8.38 4.87
C VAL A 2 0.02 8.34 4.99
N PHE A 3 -0.55 7.31 5.62
CA PHE A 3 -1.99 7.22 5.85
C PHE A 3 -2.57 8.34 6.72
N ILE A 4 -1.83 8.83 7.73
CA ILE A 4 -2.29 9.91 8.60
C ILE A 4 -2.43 11.19 7.80
N ILE A 5 -1.41 11.49 6.97
CA ILE A 5 -1.42 12.65 6.07
C ILE A 5 -2.60 12.54 5.11
N TYR A 6 -2.77 11.41 4.42
CA TYR A 6 -3.89 11.23 3.50
C TYR A 6 -5.26 11.29 4.20
N SER A 7 -5.38 10.76 5.42
CA SER A 7 -6.64 10.79 6.15
C SER A 7 -7.04 12.20 6.54
N LEU A 8 -6.07 13.03 6.97
CA LEU A 8 -6.32 14.45 7.23
C LEU A 8 -6.73 15.18 5.95
N LEU A 9 -5.98 14.97 4.87
CA LEU A 9 -6.28 15.57 3.57
C LEU A 9 -7.69 15.20 3.09
N ILE A 10 -8.01 13.90 3.04
CA ILE A 10 -9.30 13.40 2.57
C ILE A 10 -10.44 13.84 3.49
N GLY A 11 -10.27 13.71 4.82
CA GLY A 11 -11.30 14.08 5.80
C GLY A 11 -11.67 15.57 5.73
N PHE A 12 -10.70 16.46 5.53
CA PHE A 12 -10.93 17.90 5.37
C PHE A 12 -11.28 18.32 3.93
N GLY A 13 -11.64 17.40 3.04
CA GLY A 13 -12.28 17.73 1.77
C GLY A 13 -11.46 17.50 0.49
N LEU A 14 -10.20 17.02 0.57
CA LEU A 14 -9.53 16.53 -0.66
C LEU A 14 -10.21 15.29 -1.24
N GLY A 15 -11.05 14.61 -0.46
CA GLY A 15 -11.83 13.49 -0.95
C GLY A 15 -12.77 13.86 -2.10
N GLU A 16 -13.35 15.06 -2.08
CA GLU A 16 -14.23 15.54 -3.15
C GLU A 16 -13.46 15.85 -4.45
N ILE A 17 -12.22 16.32 -4.33
CA ILE A 17 -11.33 16.59 -5.48
C ILE A 17 -11.01 15.29 -6.22
N LEU A 18 -10.80 14.19 -5.51
CA LEU A 18 -10.56 12.88 -6.14
C LEU A 18 -11.78 12.32 -6.88
N GLN A 19 -13.00 12.67 -6.47
CA GLN A 19 -14.22 12.34 -7.23
C GLN A 19 -14.34 13.17 -8.50
N LEU A 20 -13.88 14.43 -8.47
CA LEU A 20 -13.87 15.33 -9.63
C LEU A 20 -12.80 14.99 -10.67
N TYR A 21 -11.71 14.31 -10.27
CA TYR A 21 -10.60 13.96 -11.14
C TYR A 21 -10.32 12.44 -11.17
N PRO A 22 -11.22 11.63 -11.76
CA PRO A 22 -11.05 10.17 -11.86
C PRO A 22 -9.78 9.77 -12.65
N SER A 23 -9.26 10.64 -13.50
CA SER A 23 -7.97 10.46 -14.20
C SER A 23 -6.77 10.36 -13.25
N LEU A 24 -6.79 11.04 -12.09
CA LEU A 24 -5.73 10.91 -11.08
C LEU A 24 -5.72 9.52 -10.45
N ILE A 25 -6.92 8.95 -10.20
CA ILE A 25 -7.05 7.59 -9.68
C ILE A 25 -6.46 6.58 -10.67
N PHE A 26 -6.74 6.76 -11.97
CA PHE A 26 -6.17 5.94 -13.03
C PHE A 26 -4.63 6.01 -13.06
N ILE A 27 -4.05 7.22 -13.06
CA ILE A 27 -2.59 7.41 -13.09
C ILE A 27 -1.92 6.78 -11.86
N LEU A 28 -2.49 6.97 -10.67
CA LEU A 28 -1.97 6.40 -9.44
C LEU A 28 -2.02 4.87 -9.44
N GLN A 29 -3.12 4.27 -9.93
CA GLN A 29 -3.25 2.82 -10.08
C GLN A 29 -2.21 2.27 -11.07
N LEU A 30 -1.99 2.93 -12.20
CA LEU A 30 -0.99 2.54 -13.18
C LEU A 30 0.43 2.60 -12.59
N LEU A 31 0.80 3.72 -11.98
CA LEU A 31 2.11 3.90 -11.36
C LEU A 31 2.36 2.90 -10.22
N GLY A 32 1.35 2.65 -9.38
CA GLY A 32 1.43 1.65 -8.32
C GLY A 32 1.62 0.23 -8.85
N SER A 33 0.90 -0.13 -9.92
CA SER A 33 1.05 -1.43 -10.56
C SER A 33 2.45 -1.63 -11.12
N LEU A 34 2.98 -0.64 -11.84
CA LEU A 34 4.35 -0.66 -12.37
C LEU A 34 5.40 -0.75 -11.26
N TYR A 35 5.20 -0.03 -10.15
CA TYR A 35 6.12 -0.08 -9.02
C TYR A 35 6.08 -1.44 -8.29
N ILE A 36 4.92 -2.07 -8.17
CA ILE A 36 4.80 -3.44 -7.62
C ILE A 36 5.53 -4.45 -8.52
N VAL A 37 5.43 -4.32 -9.84
CA VAL A 37 6.22 -5.15 -10.78
C VAL A 37 7.72 -4.93 -10.56
N TYR A 38 8.16 -3.69 -10.38
CA TYR A 38 9.55 -3.37 -10.05
C TYR A 38 10.00 -4.03 -8.73
N LEU A 39 9.17 -4.01 -7.68
CA LEU A 39 9.46 -4.69 -6.42
C LEU A 39 9.53 -6.21 -6.60
N ALA A 40 8.61 -6.81 -7.36
CA ALA A 40 8.62 -8.23 -7.66
C ALA A 40 9.92 -8.66 -8.36
N TYR A 41 10.40 -7.84 -9.30
CA TYR A 41 11.71 -8.03 -9.94
C TYR A 41 12.86 -7.91 -8.92
N LYS A 42 12.80 -6.95 -8.00
CA LYS A 42 13.82 -6.76 -6.95
C LYS A 42 13.95 -8.00 -6.04
N PHE A 43 12.83 -8.65 -5.69
CA PHE A 43 12.85 -9.91 -4.93
C PHE A 43 13.58 -11.05 -5.66
N ILE A 44 13.37 -11.21 -6.97
CA ILE A 44 14.08 -12.23 -7.78
C ILE A 44 15.57 -11.86 -7.95
N ARG A 45 15.88 -10.57 -8.08
CA ARG A 45 17.27 -10.11 -8.27
C ARG A 45 18.10 -10.22 -6.99
N SER A 46 17.48 -10.12 -5.82
CA SER A 46 18.11 -10.38 -4.52
C SER A 46 18.74 -11.77 -4.44
N ASP A 47 18.06 -12.79 -4.99
CA ASP A 47 18.57 -14.17 -5.06
C ASP A 47 19.83 -14.31 -5.96
N LYS A 48 20.02 -13.42 -6.95
CA LYS A 48 21.13 -13.51 -7.92
C LYS A 48 22.40 -12.77 -7.49
N LYS A 49 22.31 -11.87 -6.50
CA LYS A 49 23.40 -10.98 -6.10
C LYS A 49 24.37 -11.57 -5.06
N GLU A 50 24.32 -12.86 -4.78
CA GLU A 50 25.21 -13.54 -3.82
C GLU A 50 26.72 -13.37 -4.09
N THR A 51 27.13 -12.83 -5.25
CA THR A 51 28.54 -12.61 -5.62
C THR A 51 29.06 -11.18 -5.39
N ASP A 52 28.20 -10.20 -5.17
CA ASP A 52 28.60 -8.82 -4.86
C ASP A 52 28.00 -8.38 -3.53
N SER A 53 28.85 -7.96 -2.60
CA SER A 53 28.56 -7.49 -1.23
C SER A 53 27.61 -6.28 -1.11
N ASN A 54 26.94 -5.91 -2.19
CA ASN A 54 26.02 -4.79 -2.23
C ASN A 54 24.61 -5.28 -1.84
N ASN A 55 24.45 -5.58 -0.54
CA ASN A 55 23.16 -5.87 0.11
C ASN A 55 22.16 -4.77 -0.27
N GLN A 56 21.26 -5.06 -1.21
CA GLN A 56 20.20 -4.14 -1.60
C GLN A 56 19.15 -4.10 -0.48
N THR A 57 19.39 -3.25 0.50
CA THR A 57 18.43 -2.98 1.56
C THR A 57 17.25 -2.18 1.00
N PHE A 58 16.03 -2.62 1.33
CA PHE A 58 14.86 -1.78 1.12
C PHE A 58 14.98 -0.56 2.03
N THR A 59 14.82 0.62 1.46
CA THR A 59 14.94 1.88 2.21
C THR A 59 13.58 2.34 2.72
N PHE A 60 13.57 3.22 3.72
CA PHE A 60 12.34 3.87 4.17
C PHE A 60 11.59 4.56 3.01
N LYS A 61 12.33 5.12 2.04
CA LYS A 61 11.75 5.76 0.84
C LYS A 61 10.98 4.76 -0.02
N ASP A 62 11.51 3.55 -0.20
CA ASP A 62 10.83 2.50 -0.98
C ASP A 62 9.45 2.19 -0.38
N GLY A 63 9.36 2.17 0.96
CA GLY A 63 8.11 1.97 1.71
C GLY A 63 7.14 3.15 1.60
N VAL A 64 7.63 4.39 1.69
CA VAL A 64 6.79 5.58 1.50
C VAL A 64 6.20 5.61 0.09
N ILE A 65 7.02 5.38 -0.94
CA ILE A 65 6.56 5.34 -2.34
C ILE A 65 5.53 4.23 -2.54
N LEU A 66 5.80 3.03 -2.02
CA LEU A 66 4.86 1.91 -2.09
C LEU A 66 3.50 2.28 -1.48
N GLN A 67 3.53 2.94 -0.32
CA GLN A 67 2.32 3.32 0.40
C GLN A 67 1.54 4.43 -0.32
N MET A 68 2.24 5.42 -0.89
CA MET A 68 1.63 6.50 -1.66
C MET A 68 0.95 5.98 -2.91
N LEU A 69 1.59 5.04 -3.61
CA LEU A 69 1.08 4.44 -4.83
C LEU A 69 0.09 3.29 -4.57
N ASN A 70 -0.32 3.02 -3.32
CA ASN A 70 -1.27 1.96 -3.00
C ASN A 70 -2.72 2.49 -3.06
N PRO A 71 -3.44 2.36 -4.19
CA PRO A 71 -4.80 2.90 -4.36
C PRO A 71 -5.79 2.29 -3.37
N LYS A 72 -5.58 1.03 -2.93
CA LYS A 72 -6.47 0.37 -1.95
C LYS A 72 -6.50 1.12 -0.63
N GLY A 73 -5.37 1.72 -0.23
CA GLY A 73 -5.30 2.53 0.98
C GLY A 73 -6.23 3.73 0.92
N TRP A 74 -6.36 4.34 -0.25
CA TRP A 74 -7.18 5.53 -0.44
C TRP A 74 -8.66 5.17 -0.43
N THR A 75 -9.03 4.09 -1.12
CA THR A 75 -10.40 3.54 -1.11
C THR A 75 -10.89 3.23 0.31
N MET A 76 -10.01 2.68 1.16
CA MET A 76 -10.33 2.42 2.56
C MET A 76 -10.64 3.72 3.33
N LEU A 77 -9.87 4.79 3.10
CA LEU A 77 -10.12 6.09 3.76
C LEU A 77 -11.45 6.70 3.32
N PHE A 78 -11.79 6.60 2.04
CA PHE A 78 -13.10 7.01 1.55
C PHE A 78 -14.23 6.24 2.23
N LEU A 79 -14.10 4.92 2.31
CA LEU A 79 -15.09 4.09 2.98
C LEU A 79 -15.22 4.44 4.47
N MET A 80 -14.09 4.61 5.17
CA MET A 80 -14.06 5.00 6.58
C MET A 80 -14.83 6.30 6.82
N PHE A 81 -14.51 7.37 6.08
CA PHE A 81 -15.19 8.66 6.26
C PHE A 81 -16.66 8.61 5.81
N SER A 82 -16.96 7.95 4.69
CA SER A 82 -18.34 7.85 4.19
C SER A 82 -19.27 7.04 5.10
N THR A 83 -18.72 6.12 5.91
CA THR A 83 -19.52 5.24 6.78
C THR A 83 -19.58 5.69 8.22
N LEU A 84 -18.54 6.37 8.71
CA LEU A 84 -18.40 6.70 10.13
C LEU A 84 -18.64 8.17 10.46
N LEU A 85 -18.72 9.06 9.47
CA LEU A 85 -19.09 10.46 9.72
C LEU A 85 -20.60 10.58 9.92
N ASP A 86 -20.99 11.19 11.04
CA ASP A 86 -22.38 11.46 11.40
C ASP A 86 -22.64 12.98 11.44
N GLY A 87 -23.68 13.43 10.75
CA GLY A 87 -24.08 14.85 10.70
C GLY A 87 -24.56 15.43 12.03
N SER A 88 -24.82 14.59 13.02
CA SER A 88 -25.31 14.98 14.35
C SER A 88 -24.23 15.51 15.28
N PHE A 89 -22.95 15.27 14.97
CA PHE A 89 -21.81 15.67 15.79
C PHE A 89 -20.89 16.65 15.06
N ASN A 90 -19.97 17.28 15.80
CA ASN A 90 -18.98 18.18 15.20
C ASN A 90 -18.09 17.43 14.20
N TYR A 91 -18.16 17.84 12.93
CA TYR A 91 -17.46 17.21 11.81
C TYR A 91 -15.95 17.16 11.99
N ASN A 92 -15.33 18.29 12.37
CA ASN A 92 -13.87 18.39 12.54
C ASN A 92 -13.38 17.50 13.68
N ALA A 93 -14.12 17.44 14.79
CA ALA A 93 -13.78 16.60 15.92
C ALA A 93 -13.82 15.10 15.56
N GLN A 94 -14.83 14.68 14.78
CA GLN A 94 -14.93 13.31 14.28
C GLN A 94 -13.77 12.92 13.36
N ILE A 95 -13.39 13.80 12.42
CA ILE A 95 -12.25 13.55 11.54
C ILE A 95 -10.98 13.31 12.37
N VAL A 96 -10.69 14.21 13.32
CA VAL A 96 -9.50 14.07 14.17
C VAL A 96 -9.55 12.78 14.98
N ALA A 97 -10.71 12.42 15.54
CA ALA A 97 -10.88 11.18 16.29
C ALA A 97 -10.65 9.94 15.42
N LEU A 98 -11.24 9.88 14.22
CA LEU A 98 -11.06 8.77 13.29
C LEU A 98 -9.60 8.63 12.83
N VAL A 99 -8.93 9.75 12.55
CA VAL A 99 -7.50 9.76 12.19
C VAL A 99 -6.65 9.20 13.33
N ILE A 100 -6.93 9.58 14.58
CA ILE A 100 -6.20 9.07 15.75
C ILE A 100 -6.47 7.57 15.94
N MET A 101 -7.73 7.13 15.87
CA MET A 101 -8.08 5.71 15.98
C MET A 101 -7.41 4.88 14.89
N LEU A 102 -7.42 5.37 13.65
CA LEU A 102 -6.73 4.72 12.53
C LEU A 102 -5.22 4.67 12.76
N ALA A 103 -4.61 5.73 13.30
CA ALA A 103 -3.19 5.76 13.61
C ALA A 103 -2.82 4.72 14.68
N ILE A 104 -3.59 4.65 15.77
CA ILE A 104 -3.41 3.65 16.83
C ILE A 104 -3.52 2.25 16.25
N LEU A 105 -4.60 1.97 15.50
CA LEU A 105 -4.83 0.68 14.86
C LEU A 105 -3.65 0.29 13.97
N ASN A 106 -3.20 1.19 13.09
CA ASN A 106 -2.08 0.91 12.19
C ASN A 106 -0.79 0.61 12.94
N ILE A 107 -0.47 1.40 13.97
CA ILE A 107 0.73 1.21 14.77
C ILE A 107 0.68 -0.14 15.48
N SER A 108 -0.41 -0.45 16.18
CA SER A 108 -0.61 -1.72 16.87
C SER A 108 -0.49 -2.92 15.92
N THR A 109 -1.15 -2.86 14.76
CA THR A 109 -1.07 -3.92 13.74
C THR A 109 0.35 -4.07 13.20
N HIS A 110 1.08 -2.98 12.93
CA HIS A 110 2.46 -3.06 12.45
C HIS A 110 3.39 -3.67 13.50
N PHE A 111 3.23 -3.36 14.78
CA PHE A 111 4.00 -4.00 15.84
C PHE A 111 3.78 -5.52 15.87
N ILE A 112 2.53 -5.96 15.71
CA ILE A 112 2.20 -7.40 15.63
C ILE A 112 2.90 -8.03 14.42
N TRP A 113 2.82 -7.40 13.25
CA TRP A 113 3.45 -7.93 12.04
C TRP A 113 4.97 -7.94 12.09
N VAL A 114 5.61 -6.90 12.63
CA VAL A 114 7.07 -6.83 12.77
C VAL A 114 7.57 -7.88 13.74
N THR A 115 6.87 -8.09 14.87
CA THR A 115 7.25 -9.12 15.85
C THR A 115 7.05 -10.53 15.30
N ALA A 116 5.95 -10.78 14.58
CA ALA A 116 5.72 -12.04 13.87
C ALA A 116 6.78 -12.29 12.79
N GLY A 117 7.08 -11.28 11.98
CA GLY A 117 8.10 -11.34 10.93
C GLY A 117 9.49 -11.66 11.48
N ASN A 118 9.86 -11.06 12.62
CA ASN A 118 11.13 -11.35 13.30
C ASN A 118 11.20 -12.78 13.86
N HIS A 119 10.06 -13.37 14.26
CA HIS A 119 10.03 -14.79 14.64
C HIS A 119 10.22 -15.70 13.43
N ILE A 120 9.56 -15.39 12.31
CA ILE A 120 9.68 -16.17 11.07
C ILE A 120 11.09 -16.05 10.47
N SER A 121 11.71 -14.87 10.53
CA SER A 121 13.04 -14.65 9.96
C SER A 121 14.12 -15.50 10.65
N ARG A 122 13.96 -15.82 11.93
CA ARG A 122 14.87 -16.72 12.67
C ARG A 122 14.85 -18.16 12.12
N TRP A 123 13.79 -18.57 11.43
CA TRP A 123 13.72 -19.87 10.75
C TRP A 123 14.19 -19.81 9.29
N THR A 124 14.59 -18.63 8.82
CA THR A 124 14.97 -18.37 7.43
C THR A 124 16.49 -18.40 7.20
N ASP A 125 17.30 -18.77 8.21
CA ASP A 125 18.76 -18.92 8.10
C ASP A 125 19.20 -19.96 7.04
N ASN A 126 18.27 -20.75 6.51
CA ASN A 126 18.50 -21.64 5.39
C ASN A 126 18.30 -20.92 4.05
N LYS A 127 19.37 -20.80 3.26
CA LYS A 127 19.37 -20.22 1.90
C LYS A 127 18.26 -20.77 0.98
N ARG A 128 17.89 -22.04 1.11
CA ARG A 128 16.81 -22.64 0.31
C ARG A 128 15.44 -22.05 0.68
N ILE A 129 15.20 -21.81 1.97
CA ILE A 129 13.96 -21.22 2.48
C ILE A 129 13.89 -19.75 2.07
N GLU A 130 14.98 -19.01 2.21
CA GLU A 130 15.08 -17.62 1.75
C GLU A 130 14.73 -17.49 0.26
N LYS A 131 15.32 -18.34 -0.58
CA LYS A 131 15.04 -18.39 -2.02
C LYS A 131 13.57 -18.70 -2.32
N MET A 132 12.99 -19.70 -1.65
CA MET A 132 11.56 -20.03 -1.80
C MET A 132 10.66 -18.86 -1.41
N LEU A 133 10.97 -18.16 -0.31
CA LEU A 133 10.23 -16.98 0.13
C LEU A 133 10.35 -15.82 -0.87
N ASN A 134 11.54 -15.57 -1.42
CA ASN A 134 11.74 -14.53 -2.44
C ASN A 134 10.90 -14.79 -3.70
N TYR A 135 10.84 -16.04 -4.18
CA TYR A 135 9.95 -16.40 -5.30
C TYR A 135 8.46 -16.28 -4.91
N PHE A 136 8.10 -16.71 -3.71
CA PHE A 136 6.72 -16.62 -3.23
C PHE A 136 6.24 -15.16 -3.15
N PHE A 137 7.03 -14.26 -2.56
CA PHE A 137 6.71 -12.83 -2.50
C PHE A 137 6.69 -12.19 -3.88
N SER A 138 7.65 -12.52 -4.75
CA SER A 138 7.65 -12.03 -6.13
C SER A 138 6.40 -12.47 -6.89
N GLY A 139 6.04 -13.76 -6.83
CA GLY A 139 4.83 -14.29 -7.45
C GLY A 139 3.56 -13.63 -6.90
N SER A 140 3.47 -13.44 -5.58
CA SER A 140 2.34 -12.77 -4.93
C SER A 140 2.20 -11.32 -5.41
N LEU A 141 3.32 -10.57 -5.49
CA LEU A 141 3.32 -9.20 -5.98
C LEU A 141 2.94 -9.12 -7.47
N LEU A 142 3.40 -10.05 -8.30
CA LEU A 142 3.00 -10.11 -9.71
C LEU A 142 1.51 -10.40 -9.87
N ILE A 143 0.96 -11.33 -9.10
CA ILE A 143 -0.48 -11.61 -9.10
C ILE A 143 -1.27 -10.35 -8.75
N VAL A 144 -0.84 -9.63 -7.70
CA VAL A 144 -1.48 -8.37 -7.29
C VAL A 144 -1.35 -7.30 -8.38
N ALA A 145 -0.18 -7.15 -9.00
CA ALA A 145 0.04 -6.18 -10.07
C ALA A 145 -0.84 -6.46 -11.30
N ILE A 146 -0.93 -7.73 -11.72
CA ILE A 146 -1.80 -8.14 -12.83
C ILE A 146 -3.26 -7.85 -12.49
N TRP A 147 -3.69 -8.20 -11.27
CA TRP A 147 -5.05 -7.91 -10.82
C TRP A 147 -5.37 -6.41 -10.82
N LEU A 148 -4.42 -5.56 -10.39
CA LEU A 148 -4.59 -4.11 -10.45
C LEU A 148 -4.66 -3.58 -11.89
N LEU A 149 -3.86 -4.12 -12.82
CA LEU A 149 -3.90 -3.73 -14.23
C LEU A 149 -5.22 -4.16 -14.91
N LEU A 150 -5.74 -5.34 -14.60
CA LEU A 150 -7.06 -5.77 -15.09
C LEU A 150 -8.18 -4.88 -14.55
N GLN A 151 -8.10 -4.52 -13.27
CA GLN A 151 -9.04 -3.58 -12.67
C GLN A 151 -8.97 -2.20 -13.34
N LEU A 152 -7.77 -1.75 -13.71
CA LEU A 152 -7.53 -0.49 -14.41
C LEU A 152 -8.20 -0.47 -15.80
N GLU A 153 -8.07 -1.55 -16.58
CA GLU A 153 -8.72 -1.68 -17.89
C GLU A 153 -10.25 -1.62 -17.79
N LEU A 154 -10.83 -2.31 -16.80
CA LEU A 154 -12.28 -2.28 -16.56
C LEU A 154 -12.76 -0.88 -16.17
N LEU A 155 -12.01 -0.18 -15.32
CA LEU A 155 -12.32 1.18 -14.90
C LEU A 155 -12.27 2.15 -16.08
N TYR A 156 -11.23 2.05 -16.93
CA TYR A 156 -11.10 2.87 -18.12
C TYR A 156 -12.25 2.62 -19.11
N GLY A 157 -12.60 1.35 -19.33
CA GLY A 157 -13.71 0.97 -20.20
C GLY A 157 -15.09 1.46 -19.73
N PHE A 158 -15.30 1.63 -18.42
CA PHE A 158 -16.56 2.15 -17.86
C PHE A 158 -16.72 3.67 -17.98
N TYR A 159 -15.62 4.43 -17.94
CA TYR A 159 -15.68 5.91 -17.95
C TYR A 159 -15.61 6.52 -19.36
N TYR A 160 -15.11 5.78 -20.35
CA TYR A 160 -14.83 6.30 -21.70
C TYR A 160 -15.58 5.59 -22.85
N ASN A 161 -16.44 4.61 -22.56
CA ASN A 161 -17.42 4.03 -23.50
C ASN A 161 -18.84 4.26 -22.97
#